data_AF-A0A5N6ST32-F1
#
_entry.id   AF-A0A5N6ST32-F1
#
_cell.length_a   1.000
_cell.length_b   1.000
_cell.length_c   1.000
_cell.angle_alpha   90.00
_cell.angle_beta   90.00
_cell.angle_gamma   90.00
#
_symmetry.space_group_name_H-M   'P 1'
#
loop_
_entity.id
_entity.type
_entity.pdbx_description
1 polymer ?
#
loop_
_entity_poly.entity_id
_entity_poly.type
_entity_poly.pdbx_seq_one_letter_code
_entity_poly.pdbx_strand_id
1 'polypeptide(L)'
;MAYDCYCAICGVGFTGMHIESPSETAIERRRRWIEKRCRALEAGQDISQIPTEENDAPVRSYDPRLVDTDNVSWLYKAYCLGSNPPSGPSKTNKAFIAGPGYYADIGELVVKPGNDQYQPSARKTFMCYDEGTEDAAGPVLPFHWSCFEILTRVLTGSTEINTVNLNALYGVMSALTNHSSLHLSYGDDISRSQGRYWECIPGAEYCAKNPTDTPMVDELFQNLSTDDKFKRPSLEIELRERRPTDPFGQLPLEIAQQICMFLPGDSLKALAQASLSVQIITQDNSFWKRFMQWDMPWLWEFQTLQNQKAVNYKSLYLWLNKMSTPRYGMDDLNLMGVANRRRVWSVCEQLASRYNKATGQAPTEAMKWGRD
;
A
#
# COMPACT_ATOMS: atom_id res chain seq x y z
N MET A 1 16.63 22.27 13.61
CA MET A 1 15.18 22.22 13.90
C MET A 1 14.80 20.76 13.95
N ALA A 2 14.08 20.31 14.98
CA ALA A 2 13.69 18.91 15.11
C ALA A 2 12.45 18.61 14.26
N TYR A 3 12.48 17.48 13.56
CA TYR A 3 11.40 16.96 12.72
C TYR A 3 10.94 15.61 13.29
N ASP A 4 9.65 15.31 13.16
CA ASP A 4 9.16 13.95 13.34
C ASP A 4 9.85 13.00 12.36
N CYS A 5 10.00 11.73 12.74
CA CYS A 5 10.41 10.68 11.82
C CYS A 5 9.19 9.91 11.31
N TYR A 6 9.25 9.47 10.06
CA TYR A 6 8.16 8.77 9.39
C TYR A 6 8.56 7.31 9.13
N CYS A 7 7.59 6.43 9.01
CA CYS A 7 7.84 5.04 8.63
C CYS A 7 8.53 4.97 7.27
N ALA A 8 9.66 4.27 7.19
CA ALA A 8 10.47 4.15 5.98
C ALA A 8 9.71 3.51 4.82
N ILE A 9 8.67 2.72 5.13
CA ILE A 9 7.90 1.94 4.15
C ILE A 9 6.60 2.64 3.75
N CYS A 10 5.78 3.11 4.71
CA CYS A 10 4.48 3.72 4.39
C CYS A 10 4.46 5.25 4.45
N GLY A 11 5.50 5.87 5.00
CA GLY A 11 5.63 7.32 5.15
C GLY A 11 4.74 7.92 6.25
N VAL A 12 3.96 7.12 6.98
CA VAL A 12 3.09 7.60 8.07
C VAL A 12 3.90 7.81 9.35
N GLY A 13 3.54 8.83 10.14
CA GLY A 13 4.15 9.12 11.45
C GLY A 13 3.85 8.06 12.51
N PHE A 14 4.62 8.11 13.60
CA PHE A 14 4.46 7.24 14.78
C PHE A 14 3.72 7.92 15.94
N THR A 15 3.31 9.17 15.75
CA THR A 15 2.65 10.01 16.74
C THR A 15 1.74 11.01 16.05
N GLY A 16 0.97 11.79 16.82
CA GLY A 16 0.16 12.89 16.30
C GLY A 16 -1.13 12.46 15.59
N MET A 17 -1.61 11.23 15.81
CA MET A 17 -2.90 10.79 15.25
C MET A 17 -4.05 11.36 16.08
N HIS A 18 -4.47 12.57 15.72
CA HIS A 18 -5.56 13.29 16.38
C HIS A 18 -6.91 12.86 15.79
N ILE A 19 -7.78 12.32 16.63
CA ILE A 19 -9.18 11.99 16.29
C ILE A 19 -10.08 12.98 17.02
N GLU A 20 -10.98 13.64 16.28
CA GLU A 20 -11.88 14.63 16.87
C GLU A 20 -12.98 13.95 17.69
N SER A 21 -13.51 14.64 18.71
CA SER A 21 -14.70 14.18 19.40
C SER A 21 -15.92 14.25 18.46
N PRO A 22 -16.84 13.26 18.50
CA PRO A 22 -18.05 13.28 17.67
C PRO A 22 -18.90 14.53 17.94
N SER A 23 -19.19 15.30 16.89
CA SER A 23 -20.04 16.50 16.93
C SER A 23 -20.66 16.72 15.55
N GLU A 24 -21.96 16.97 15.48
CA GLU A 24 -22.68 17.22 14.21
C GLU A 24 -22.09 18.42 13.47
N THR A 25 -21.75 19.49 14.21
CA THR A 25 -21.13 20.70 13.63
C THR A 25 -19.74 20.41 13.05
N ALA A 26 -18.93 19.58 13.72
CA ALA A 26 -17.61 19.18 13.24
C ALA A 26 -17.70 18.28 12.01
N ILE A 27 -18.66 17.35 12.00
CA ILE A 27 -18.93 16.45 10.87
C ILE A 27 -19.33 17.24 9.63
N GLU A 28 -20.27 18.19 9.77
CA GLU A 28 -20.73 19.00 8.64
C GLU A 28 -19.62 19.91 8.10
N ARG A 29 -18.83 20.52 8.98
CA ARG A 29 -17.64 21.31 8.60
C ARG A 29 -16.65 20.46 7.79
N ARG A 30 -16.33 19.26 8.28
CA ARG A 30 -15.42 18.32 7.59
C ARG A 30 -15.96 17.92 6.23
N ARG A 31 -17.25 17.56 6.16
CA ARG A 31 -17.90 17.19 4.91
C ARG A 31 -17.76 18.29 3.85
N ARG A 32 -18.06 19.55 4.19
CA ARG A 32 -17.89 20.69 3.28
C ARG A 32 -16.43 20.88 2.86
N TRP A 33 -15.51 20.73 3.81
CA TRP A 33 -14.07 20.85 3.56
C TRP A 33 -13.57 19.77 2.60
N ILE A 34 -14.02 18.51 2.75
CA ILE A 34 -13.71 17.40 1.85
C ILE A 34 -14.34 17.63 0.48
N GLU A 35 -15.65 17.94 0.42
CA GLU A 35 -16.36 18.18 -0.85
C GLU A 35 -15.73 19.31 -1.68
N LYS A 36 -15.34 20.42 -1.05
CA LYS A 36 -14.63 21.54 -1.71
C LYS A 36 -13.33 21.07 -2.36
N ARG A 37 -12.55 20.27 -1.64
CA ARG A 37 -11.25 19.74 -2.11
C ARG A 37 -11.40 18.66 -3.18
N CYS A 38 -12.40 17.79 -3.06
CA CYS A 38 -12.72 16.81 -4.10
C CYS A 38 -13.06 17.52 -5.43
N ARG A 39 -13.91 18.56 -5.40
CA ARG A 39 -14.25 19.34 -6.61
C ARG A 39 -13.03 20.01 -7.24
N ALA A 40 -12.10 20.51 -6.41
CA ALA A 40 -10.87 21.12 -6.89
C ALA A 40 -9.95 20.08 -7.58
N LEU A 41 -9.80 18.89 -6.99
CA LEU A 41 -9.07 17.78 -7.61
C LEU A 41 -9.70 17.36 -8.94
N GLU A 42 -11.03 17.25 -9.00
CA GLU A 42 -11.77 16.93 -10.23
C GLU A 42 -11.56 18.00 -11.32
N ALA A 43 -11.36 19.27 -10.94
CA ALA A 43 -11.03 20.37 -11.84
C ALA A 43 -9.53 20.45 -12.19
N GLY A 44 -8.69 19.52 -11.72
CA GLY A 44 -7.24 19.52 -11.94
C GLY A 44 -6.49 20.61 -11.17
N GLN A 45 -7.08 21.15 -10.11
CA GLN A 45 -6.47 22.17 -9.26
C GLN A 45 -5.64 21.53 -8.13
N ASP A 46 -4.57 22.21 -7.71
CA ASP A 46 -3.80 21.80 -6.54
C ASP A 46 -4.54 22.18 -5.24
N ILE A 47 -4.78 21.19 -4.38
CA ILE A 47 -5.41 21.36 -3.06
C ILE A 47 -4.63 22.35 -2.19
N SER A 48 -3.30 22.41 -2.33
CA SER A 48 -2.45 23.31 -1.55
C SER A 48 -2.74 24.79 -1.80
N GLN A 49 -3.33 25.10 -2.96
CA GLN A 49 -3.64 26.47 -3.40
C GLN A 49 -5.09 26.88 -3.12
N ILE A 50 -5.89 26.01 -2.49
CA ILE A 50 -7.29 26.33 -2.17
C ILE A 50 -7.31 27.31 -0.99
N PRO A 51 -7.87 28.52 -1.15
CA PRO A 51 -7.96 29.49 -0.07
C PRO A 51 -8.69 28.88 1.13
N THR A 52 -8.05 28.94 2.29
CA THR A 52 -8.72 28.72 3.57
C THR A 52 -9.52 29.98 3.84
N GLU A 53 -10.86 29.88 3.87
CA GLU A 53 -11.69 31.05 4.18
C GLU A 53 -11.39 31.51 5.62
N GLU A 54 -11.45 32.83 5.89
CA GLU A 54 -11.06 33.41 7.18
C GLU A 54 -11.79 32.81 8.40
N ASN A 55 -12.95 32.16 8.19
CA ASN A 55 -13.75 31.49 9.23
C ASN A 55 -13.60 29.95 9.24
N ASP A 56 -12.89 29.34 8.29
CA ASP A 56 -12.64 27.89 8.27
C ASP A 56 -11.42 27.58 9.13
N ALA A 57 -11.64 27.34 10.43
CA ALA A 57 -10.60 26.77 11.27
C ALA A 57 -10.09 25.47 10.63
N PRO A 58 -8.76 25.31 10.40
CA PRO A 58 -8.23 24.14 9.72
C PRO A 58 -8.56 22.89 10.52
N VAL A 59 -9.28 21.96 9.90
CA VAL A 59 -9.59 20.66 10.51
C VAL A 59 -8.32 19.80 10.40
N ARG A 60 -7.63 19.61 11.53
CA ARG A 60 -6.36 18.87 11.65
C ARG A 60 -6.50 17.58 12.43
N SER A 61 -7.61 16.88 12.22
CA SER A 61 -8.00 15.68 12.94
C SER A 61 -8.68 14.72 11.99
N TYR A 62 -8.68 13.43 12.31
CA TYR A 62 -9.42 12.40 11.57
C TYR A 62 -10.88 12.28 12.04
N ASP A 63 -11.73 11.75 11.16
CA ASP A 63 -13.15 11.56 11.42
C ASP A 63 -13.37 10.35 12.34
N PRO A 64 -13.98 10.54 13.53
CA PRO A 64 -14.23 9.45 14.47
C PRO A 64 -15.18 8.37 13.95
N ARG A 65 -15.91 8.64 12.84
CA ARG A 65 -16.74 7.62 12.16
C ARG A 65 -15.92 6.71 11.25
N LEU A 66 -14.76 7.19 10.81
CA LEU A 66 -13.88 6.47 9.89
C LEU A 66 -12.75 5.76 10.62
N VAL A 67 -12.16 6.38 11.64
CA VAL A 67 -11.08 5.79 12.44
C VAL A 67 -11.31 6.04 13.93
N ASP A 68 -10.92 5.06 14.75
CA ASP A 68 -10.90 5.16 16.20
C ASP A 68 -9.49 4.87 16.75
N THR A 69 -9.32 5.01 18.06
CA THR A 69 -8.03 4.83 18.74
C THR A 69 -7.48 3.41 18.56
N ASP A 70 -8.34 2.39 18.55
CA ASP A 70 -7.92 1.00 18.40
C ASP A 70 -7.42 0.75 16.97
N ASN A 71 -8.14 1.30 15.98
CA ASN A 71 -7.84 1.22 14.55
C ASN A 71 -6.50 1.89 14.18
N VAL A 72 -6.08 2.94 14.91
CA VAL A 72 -4.81 3.64 14.67
C VAL A 72 -3.69 3.23 15.63
N SER A 73 -3.98 2.39 16.62
CA SER A 73 -3.01 1.98 17.66
C SER A 73 -1.73 1.35 17.10
N TRP A 74 -1.83 0.68 15.94
CA TRP A 74 -0.70 0.08 15.24
C TRP A 74 0.34 1.11 14.80
N LEU A 75 -0.07 2.36 14.55
CA LEU A 75 0.83 3.44 14.13
C LEU A 75 1.83 3.84 15.22
N TYR A 76 1.47 3.66 16.49
CA TYR A 76 2.32 4.01 17.63
C TYR A 76 3.35 2.93 17.97
N LYS A 77 3.24 1.73 17.38
CA LYS A 77 4.20 0.63 17.55
C LYS A 77 5.28 0.71 16.48
N ALA A 78 6.49 1.03 16.89
CA ALA A 78 7.63 1.19 15.99
C ALA A 78 8.57 -0.01 16.08
N TYR A 79 9.02 -0.48 14.93
CA TYR A 79 10.17 -1.38 14.77
C TYR A 79 11.23 -0.63 13.98
N CYS A 80 12.44 -1.15 13.93
CA CYS A 80 13.49 -0.51 13.15
C CYS A 80 14.44 -1.52 12.52
N LEU A 81 14.97 -1.14 11.35
CA LEU A 81 16.04 -1.84 10.65
C LEU A 81 17.32 -1.01 10.83
N GLY A 82 18.33 -1.60 11.45
CA GLY A 82 19.62 -0.97 11.69
C GLY A 82 20.77 -1.87 11.26
N SER A 83 22.00 -1.41 11.47
CA SER A 83 23.20 -2.18 11.19
C SER A 83 24.15 -2.13 12.37
N ASN A 84 24.64 -3.29 12.80
CA ASN A 84 25.55 -3.36 13.94
C ASN A 84 26.91 -2.73 13.58
N PRO A 85 27.56 -2.03 14.53
CA PRO A 85 28.96 -1.65 14.40
C PRO A 85 29.83 -2.85 14.01
N PRO A 86 30.85 -2.66 13.17
CA PRO A 86 31.71 -3.74 12.73
C PRO A 86 32.39 -4.38 13.95
N SER A 87 32.06 -5.65 14.20
CA SER A 87 32.55 -6.40 15.37
C SER A 87 33.02 -7.80 14.94
N GLY A 88 34.08 -8.29 15.58
CA GLY A 88 34.68 -9.60 15.28
C GLY A 88 35.60 -9.64 14.06
N PRO A 89 36.09 -10.85 13.67
CA PRO A 89 37.16 -11.01 12.67
C PRO A 89 36.75 -10.68 11.24
N SER A 90 35.46 -10.73 10.90
CA SER A 90 34.96 -10.43 9.55
C SER A 90 34.86 -8.93 9.25
N LYS A 91 34.84 -8.05 10.27
CA LYS A 91 34.64 -6.58 10.13
C LYS A 91 33.49 -6.16 9.20
N THR A 92 32.47 -7.00 9.05
CA THR A 92 31.30 -6.70 8.21
C THR A 92 30.16 -6.19 9.07
N ASN A 93 29.49 -5.15 8.58
CA ASN A 93 28.28 -4.64 9.20
C ASN A 93 27.14 -5.65 8.99
N LYS A 94 26.47 -6.05 10.07
CA LYS A 94 25.33 -6.98 10.02
C LYS A 94 24.05 -6.24 10.36
N ALA A 95 23.11 -6.21 9.41
CA ALA A 95 21.79 -5.67 9.60
C ALA A 95 20.98 -6.45 10.65
N PHE A 96 20.14 -5.74 11.39
CA PHE A 96 19.28 -6.29 12.43
C PHE A 96 17.91 -5.61 12.43
N ILE A 97 16.91 -6.30 12.96
CA ILE A 97 15.61 -5.72 13.30
C ILE A 97 15.52 -5.61 14.82
N ALA A 98 15.03 -4.48 15.32
CA ALA A 98 14.72 -4.30 16.74
C ALA A 98 13.32 -3.72 16.95
N GLY A 99 12.63 -4.17 18.00
CA GLY A 99 11.28 -3.76 18.38
C GLY A 99 10.52 -4.85 19.14
N PRO A 100 9.25 -4.61 19.53
CA PRO A 100 8.53 -3.36 19.40
C PRO A 100 9.09 -2.26 20.33
N GLY A 101 9.04 -1.03 19.85
CA GLY A 101 9.37 0.19 20.55
C GLY A 101 8.31 1.26 20.32
N TYR A 102 8.63 2.48 20.74
CA TYR A 102 7.80 3.66 20.51
C TYR A 102 8.69 4.83 20.08
N TYR A 103 8.10 5.73 19.29
CA TYR A 103 8.72 7.01 18.96
C TYR A 103 8.63 7.94 20.18
N ALA A 104 9.75 8.56 20.56
CA ALA A 104 9.79 9.50 21.67
C ALA A 104 9.59 10.93 21.16
N ASP A 105 10.65 11.58 20.68
CA ASP A 105 10.64 12.91 20.07
C ASP A 105 11.91 13.03 19.21
N ILE A 106 11.99 14.06 18.36
CA ILE A 106 13.19 14.52 17.66
C ILE A 106 13.96 13.44 16.86
N GLY A 107 13.27 12.41 16.40
CA GLY A 107 13.86 11.30 15.63
C GLY A 107 14.27 10.10 16.48
N GLU A 108 14.05 10.14 17.80
CA GLU A 108 14.38 9.06 18.71
C GLU A 108 13.35 7.93 18.69
N LEU A 109 13.84 6.71 18.49
CA LEU A 109 13.07 5.47 18.67
C LEU A 109 13.62 4.71 19.86
N VAL A 110 12.75 4.42 20.83
CA VAL A 110 13.10 3.70 22.05
C VAL A 110 12.57 2.27 22.00
N VAL A 111 13.48 1.30 22.11
CA VAL A 111 13.14 -0.12 22.24
C VAL A 111 13.37 -0.57 23.67
N LYS A 112 12.32 -1.05 24.32
CA LYS A 112 12.39 -1.59 25.68
C LYS A 112 13.04 -2.98 25.67
N PRO A 113 13.75 -3.35 26.75
CA PRO A 113 14.28 -4.70 26.86
C PRO A 113 13.15 -5.70 27.01
N GLY A 114 13.38 -6.93 26.57
CA GLY A 114 12.46 -8.03 26.75
C GLY A 114 12.98 -9.33 26.16
N ASN A 115 12.11 -10.34 26.09
CA ASN A 115 12.48 -11.70 25.72
C ASN A 115 12.00 -12.08 24.32
N ASP A 116 11.30 -11.18 23.62
CA ASP A 116 10.85 -11.44 22.24
C ASP A 116 12.02 -11.41 21.27
N GLN A 117 11.87 -12.08 20.12
CA GLN A 117 12.93 -12.25 19.10
C GLN A 117 13.66 -10.97 18.70
N TYR A 118 12.94 -9.84 18.64
CA TYR A 118 13.46 -8.54 18.19
C TYR A 118 13.72 -7.56 19.34
N GLN A 119 13.52 -7.99 20.59
CA GLN A 119 13.79 -7.15 21.74
C GLN A 119 15.25 -7.30 22.18
N PRO A 120 15.95 -6.19 22.44
CA PRO A 120 17.28 -6.23 23.01
C PRO A 120 17.25 -6.65 24.50
N SER A 121 18.40 -7.08 25.02
CA SER A 121 18.55 -7.41 26.45
C SER A 121 18.56 -6.18 27.36
N ALA A 122 18.92 -5.02 26.82
CA ALA A 122 18.93 -3.73 27.51
C ALA A 122 18.13 -2.70 26.70
N ARG A 123 17.62 -1.66 27.36
CA ARG A 123 16.94 -0.55 26.67
C ARG A 123 17.90 0.06 25.64
N LYS A 124 17.43 0.19 24.40
CA LYS A 124 18.17 0.87 23.33
C LYS A 124 17.41 2.09 22.85
N THR A 125 18.15 3.15 22.54
CA THR A 125 17.62 4.35 21.88
C THR A 125 18.36 4.53 20.57
N PHE A 126 17.62 4.68 19.49
CA PHE A 126 18.17 4.85 18.15
C PHE A 126 17.78 6.21 17.59
N MET A 127 18.70 6.81 16.84
CA MET A 127 18.42 8.00 16.03
C MET A 127 18.01 7.57 14.63
N CYS A 128 16.77 7.86 14.26
CA CYS A 128 16.24 7.50 12.96
C CYS A 128 16.83 8.40 11.87
N TYR A 129 17.19 7.82 10.73
CA TYR A 129 17.68 8.52 9.52
C TYR A 129 18.98 9.35 9.67
N ASP A 130 19.63 9.32 10.83
CA ASP A 130 20.87 10.08 11.13
C ASP A 130 22.15 9.21 11.01
N GLU A 131 23.33 9.76 11.24
CA GLU A 131 24.64 9.11 10.99
C GLU A 131 24.98 7.90 11.89
N GLY A 132 24.10 7.53 12.84
CA GLY A 132 24.23 6.34 13.69
C GLY A 132 24.42 6.63 15.17
N THR A 133 24.58 5.58 15.98
CA THR A 133 24.78 5.63 17.45
C THR A 133 25.81 4.57 17.86
N GLU A 134 26.20 4.51 19.14
CA GLU A 134 27.03 3.40 19.64
C GLU A 134 26.38 2.02 19.40
N ASP A 135 25.05 1.97 19.36
CA ASP A 135 24.27 0.75 19.12
C ASP A 135 24.03 0.45 17.63
N ALA A 136 24.32 1.37 16.71
CA ALA A 136 24.06 1.23 15.28
C ALA A 136 25.06 2.02 14.43
N ALA A 137 25.74 1.34 13.50
CA ALA A 137 26.80 1.89 12.67
C ALA A 137 26.40 3.02 11.69
N GLY A 138 25.10 3.27 11.53
CA GLY A 138 24.55 4.18 10.54
C GLY A 138 23.07 4.44 10.80
N PRO A 139 22.33 5.01 9.83
CA PRO A 139 20.93 5.38 10.02
C PRO A 139 20.08 4.19 10.39
N VAL A 140 19.24 4.38 11.40
CA VAL A 140 18.22 3.42 11.78
C VAL A 140 16.93 3.79 11.07
N LEU A 141 16.29 2.80 10.47
CA LEU A 141 15.15 2.98 9.57
C LEU A 141 13.88 2.49 10.28
N PRO A 142 13.04 3.39 10.80
CA PRO A 142 11.86 3.01 11.54
C PRO A 142 10.75 2.51 10.61
N PHE A 143 9.97 1.53 11.04
CA PHE A 143 8.83 1.01 10.29
C PHE A 143 7.74 0.45 11.19
N HIS A 144 6.52 0.34 10.67
CA HIS A 144 5.44 -0.43 11.29
C HIS A 144 5.49 -1.89 10.85
N TRP A 145 5.20 -2.82 11.75
CA TRP A 145 5.27 -4.26 11.45
C TRP A 145 4.38 -4.67 10.26
N SER A 146 3.14 -4.19 10.22
CA SER A 146 2.22 -4.40 9.10
C SER A 146 2.80 -3.97 7.75
N CYS A 147 3.60 -2.88 7.72
CA CYS A 147 4.25 -2.42 6.50
C CYS A 147 5.43 -3.33 6.10
N PHE A 148 6.18 -3.84 7.09
CA PHE A 148 7.27 -4.78 6.84
C PHE A 148 6.77 -6.14 6.36
N GLU A 149 5.59 -6.59 6.80
CA GLU A 149 4.94 -7.78 6.25
C GLU A 149 4.64 -7.59 4.75
N ILE A 150 4.06 -6.45 4.37
CA ILE A 150 3.79 -6.13 2.96
C ILE A 150 5.09 -6.09 2.16
N LEU A 151 6.13 -5.45 2.68
CA LEU A 151 7.44 -5.45 2.03
C LEU A 151 8.00 -6.87 1.86
N THR A 152 7.91 -7.72 2.87
CA THR A 152 8.35 -9.12 2.80
C THR A 152 7.60 -9.87 1.69
N ARG A 153 6.27 -9.69 1.60
CA ARG A 153 5.47 -10.28 0.52
C ARG A 153 5.90 -9.82 -0.86
N VAL A 154 6.20 -8.52 -1.04
CA VAL A 154 6.67 -7.99 -2.32
C VAL A 154 8.06 -8.55 -2.68
N LEU A 155 8.97 -8.63 -1.70
CA LEU A 155 10.34 -9.09 -1.95
C LEU A 155 10.44 -10.60 -2.18
N THR A 156 9.61 -11.41 -1.50
CA THR A 156 9.81 -12.87 -1.44
C THR A 156 8.58 -13.70 -1.81
N GLY A 157 7.41 -13.08 -1.98
CA GLY A 157 6.15 -13.78 -2.19
C GLY A 157 5.61 -14.47 -0.92
N SER A 158 6.19 -14.22 0.25
CA SER A 158 5.82 -14.86 1.51
C SER A 158 5.83 -13.88 2.68
N THR A 159 5.41 -14.33 3.87
CA THR A 159 5.55 -13.58 5.13
C THR A 159 6.80 -13.98 5.93
N GLU A 160 7.63 -14.87 5.39
CA GLU A 160 8.78 -15.45 6.07
C GLU A 160 9.98 -14.51 6.05
N ILE A 161 10.21 -13.77 7.13
CA ILE A 161 11.26 -12.75 7.24
C ILE A 161 12.67 -13.32 7.01
N ASN A 162 12.89 -14.58 7.40
CA ASN A 162 14.18 -15.26 7.22
C ASN A 162 14.61 -15.40 5.76
N THR A 163 13.67 -15.24 4.82
CA THR A 163 13.95 -15.26 3.37
C THR A 163 14.45 -13.91 2.85
N VAL A 164 14.36 -12.84 3.65
CA VAL A 164 14.81 -11.49 3.29
C VAL A 164 16.29 -11.32 3.64
N ASN A 165 17.10 -10.91 2.67
CA ASN A 165 18.48 -10.49 2.90
C ASN A 165 18.48 -9.09 3.55
N LEU A 166 18.46 -9.06 4.88
CA LEU A 166 18.43 -7.82 5.65
C LEU A 166 19.61 -6.87 5.35
N ASN A 167 20.79 -7.40 5.01
CA ASN A 167 21.95 -6.57 4.67
C ASN A 167 21.73 -5.82 3.36
N ALA A 168 21.24 -6.51 2.33
CA ALA A 168 20.91 -5.90 1.04
C ALA A 168 19.76 -4.90 1.20
N LEU A 169 18.73 -5.27 1.99
CA LEU A 169 17.60 -4.38 2.27
C LEU A 169 18.06 -3.11 2.99
N TYR A 170 18.88 -3.25 4.03
CA TYR A 170 19.45 -2.11 4.74
C TYR A 170 20.26 -1.21 3.82
N GLY A 171 21.13 -1.79 2.98
CA GLY A 171 21.93 -1.02 2.02
C GLY A 171 21.06 -0.22 1.04
N VAL A 172 19.99 -0.82 0.53
CA VAL A 172 19.05 -0.15 -0.38
C VAL A 172 18.28 0.98 0.31
N MET A 173 17.74 0.72 1.50
CA MET A 173 16.92 1.71 2.21
C MET A 173 17.78 2.83 2.81
N SER A 174 18.96 2.53 3.34
CA SER A 174 19.87 3.55 3.87
C SER A 174 20.40 4.50 2.79
N ALA A 175 20.62 4.01 1.56
CA ALA A 175 20.98 4.85 0.42
C ALA A 175 19.86 5.81 -0.04
N LEU A 176 18.64 5.62 0.48
CA LEU A 176 17.46 6.43 0.17
C LEU A 176 17.09 7.39 1.30
N THR A 177 17.85 7.46 2.39
CA THR A 177 17.51 8.31 3.53
C THR A 177 17.43 9.78 3.12
N ASN A 178 16.42 10.47 3.64
CA ASN A 178 16.19 11.89 3.42
C ASN A 178 15.62 12.52 4.69
N HIS A 179 16.51 12.94 5.60
CA HIS A 179 16.23 13.62 6.88
C HIS A 179 15.25 12.89 7.83
N SER A 180 13.99 12.71 7.47
CA SER A 180 12.92 12.11 8.29
C SER A 180 12.16 10.97 7.61
N SER A 181 12.45 10.66 6.35
CA SER A 181 11.84 9.56 5.58
C SER A 181 12.80 9.02 4.52
N LEU A 182 12.35 8.06 3.69
CA LEU A 182 13.08 7.69 2.48
C LEU A 182 12.62 8.55 1.30
N HIS A 183 13.50 8.74 0.32
CA HIS A 183 13.17 9.37 -0.95
C HIS A 183 12.37 8.41 -1.85
N LEU A 184 11.11 8.20 -1.48
CA LEU A 184 10.12 7.34 -2.16
C LEU A 184 8.84 8.13 -2.44
N SER A 185 8.09 7.70 -3.46
CA SER A 185 6.75 8.23 -3.70
C SER A 185 5.75 7.53 -2.79
N TYR A 186 5.42 8.14 -1.65
CA TYR A 186 4.47 7.61 -0.66
C TYR A 186 2.98 7.89 -0.98
N GLY A 187 2.74 8.77 -1.97
CA GLY A 187 1.43 9.31 -2.35
C GLY A 187 1.20 10.73 -1.81
N ASP A 188 0.44 11.53 -2.57
CA ASP A 188 0.26 12.97 -2.32
C ASP A 188 -0.29 13.28 -0.92
N ASP A 189 -1.25 12.48 -0.44
CA ASP A 189 -1.82 12.63 0.90
C ASP A 189 -0.76 12.46 2.00
N ILE A 190 0.15 11.50 1.84
CA ILE A 190 1.25 11.29 2.79
C ILE A 190 2.25 12.44 2.71
N SER A 191 2.65 12.84 1.50
CA SER A 191 3.58 13.95 1.31
C SER A 191 3.06 15.26 1.89
N ARG A 192 1.74 15.50 1.84
CA ARG A 192 1.11 16.65 2.49
C ARG A 192 1.05 16.54 4.02
N SER A 193 0.90 15.32 4.56
CA SER A 193 0.91 15.07 6.00
C SER A 193 2.30 15.12 6.64
N GLN A 194 3.36 14.96 5.84
CA GLN A 194 4.75 15.07 6.27
C GLN A 194 5.19 16.54 6.37
N GLY A 195 5.88 16.87 7.46
CA GLY A 195 6.30 18.23 7.77
C GLY A 195 7.18 18.25 9.01
N ARG A 196 7.02 19.28 9.86
CA ARG A 196 7.70 19.31 11.17
C ARG A 196 7.11 18.29 12.14
N TYR A 197 5.79 18.12 12.08
CA TYR A 197 4.99 17.16 12.83
C TYR A 197 4.05 16.46 11.86
N TRP A 198 3.57 15.27 12.21
CA TRP A 198 2.50 14.62 11.45
C TRP A 198 1.21 15.46 11.44
N GLU A 199 0.66 15.75 10.27
CA GLU A 199 -0.62 16.44 10.11
C GLU A 199 -1.74 15.47 9.68
N CYS A 200 -2.79 15.36 10.51
CA CYS A 200 -4.00 14.62 10.18
C CYS A 200 -4.83 15.40 9.15
N ILE A 201 -4.76 15.00 7.89
CA ILE A 201 -5.55 15.58 6.79
C ILE A 201 -6.90 14.86 6.73
N PRO A 202 -8.03 15.58 6.88
CA PRO A 202 -9.35 14.97 6.66
C PRO A 202 -9.48 14.46 5.22
N GLY A 203 -10.30 13.43 4.99
CA GLY A 203 -10.38 12.75 3.70
C GLY A 203 -9.20 11.83 3.37
N ALA A 204 -8.09 11.89 4.11
CA ALA A 204 -6.95 10.99 3.98
C ALA A 204 -6.90 9.91 5.08
N GLU A 205 -8.01 9.68 5.79
CA GLU A 205 -8.10 8.71 6.91
C GLU A 205 -7.72 7.28 6.48
N TYR A 206 -7.87 6.94 5.20
CA TYR A 206 -7.46 5.63 4.68
C TYR A 206 -5.97 5.37 4.93
N CYS A 207 -5.11 6.40 4.96
CA CYS A 207 -3.68 6.27 5.26
C CYS A 207 -3.41 5.76 6.69
N ALA A 208 -4.33 5.99 7.63
CA ALA A 208 -4.21 5.60 9.03
C ALA A 208 -4.81 4.23 9.34
N LYS A 209 -5.62 3.66 8.43
CA LYS A 209 -6.19 2.31 8.58
C LYS A 209 -5.09 1.26 8.48
N ASN A 210 -5.17 0.24 9.33
CA ASN A 210 -4.21 -0.87 9.27
C ASN A 210 -4.28 -1.56 7.89
N PRO A 211 -3.15 -1.68 7.17
CA PRO A 211 -3.16 -2.26 5.83
C PRO A 211 -3.21 -3.79 5.83
N THR A 212 -2.93 -4.47 6.95
CA THR A 212 -2.93 -5.95 7.02
C THR A 212 -4.17 -6.49 7.75
N ASP A 213 -4.74 -5.73 8.69
CA ASP A 213 -5.94 -6.11 9.43
C ASP A 213 -7.22 -5.69 8.67
N THR A 214 -7.70 -6.57 7.78
CA THR A 214 -8.87 -6.30 6.91
C THR A 214 -9.89 -7.45 6.95
N PRO A 215 -10.50 -7.76 8.11
CA PRO A 215 -11.39 -8.91 8.26
C PRO A 215 -12.63 -8.88 7.35
N MET A 216 -13.07 -7.69 6.93
CA MET A 216 -14.21 -7.53 6.03
C MET A 216 -13.94 -8.03 4.59
N VAL A 217 -12.66 -8.19 4.21
CA VAL A 217 -12.30 -8.77 2.90
C VAL A 217 -12.62 -10.25 2.87
N ASP A 218 -12.36 -10.97 3.96
CA ASP A 218 -12.68 -12.39 4.06
C ASP A 218 -14.19 -12.61 3.99
N GLU A 219 -14.96 -11.79 4.71
CA GLU A 219 -16.43 -11.83 4.67
C GLU A 219 -16.98 -11.50 3.28
N LEU A 220 -16.43 -10.48 2.61
CA LEU A 220 -16.78 -10.14 1.24
C LEU A 220 -16.55 -11.34 0.30
N PHE A 221 -15.41 -12.01 0.43
CA PHE A 221 -15.03 -13.15 -0.40
C PHE A 221 -15.85 -14.41 -0.16
N GLN A 222 -16.30 -14.64 1.08
CA GLN A 222 -17.25 -15.71 1.41
C GLN A 222 -18.62 -15.45 0.76
N ASN A 223 -19.02 -14.19 0.61
CA ASN A 223 -20.34 -13.79 0.12
C ASN A 223 -20.40 -13.41 -1.38
N LEU A 224 -19.30 -13.53 -2.13
CA LEU A 224 -19.28 -13.17 -3.56
C LEU A 224 -20.34 -13.91 -4.40
N SER A 225 -20.54 -15.20 -4.12
CA SER A 225 -21.53 -16.02 -4.82
C SER A 225 -22.98 -15.69 -4.48
N THR A 226 -23.24 -14.94 -3.41
CA THR A 226 -24.60 -14.57 -3.01
C THR A 226 -24.95 -13.14 -3.44
N ASP A 227 -23.96 -12.26 -3.64
CA ASP A 227 -24.17 -10.89 -4.10
C ASP A 227 -24.51 -10.80 -5.60
N ASP A 228 -25.72 -10.32 -5.90
CA ASP A 228 -26.23 -10.19 -7.26
C ASP A 228 -25.42 -9.21 -8.13
N LYS A 229 -24.63 -8.30 -7.53
CA LYS A 229 -23.72 -7.42 -8.27
C LYS A 229 -22.66 -8.20 -9.04
N PHE A 230 -22.25 -9.36 -8.53
CA PHE A 230 -21.20 -10.18 -9.12
C PHE A 230 -21.71 -11.39 -9.89
N LYS A 231 -23.02 -11.63 -9.96
CA LYS A 231 -23.59 -12.75 -10.74
C LYS A 231 -23.97 -12.41 -12.18
N ARG A 232 -24.03 -11.11 -12.53
CA ARG A 232 -24.54 -10.69 -13.84
C ARG A 232 -23.70 -11.30 -14.96
N PRO A 233 -24.30 -12.02 -15.92
CA PRO A 233 -23.58 -12.50 -17.10
C PRO A 233 -23.00 -11.32 -17.86
N SER A 234 -21.80 -11.49 -18.40
CA SER A 234 -21.27 -10.51 -19.33
C SER A 234 -22.16 -10.46 -20.58
N LEU A 235 -22.41 -9.26 -21.11
CA LEU A 235 -23.23 -9.08 -22.32
C LEU A 235 -22.66 -9.92 -23.47
N GLU A 236 -23.49 -10.81 -24.03
CA GLU A 236 -23.13 -11.56 -25.23
C GLU A 236 -22.84 -10.59 -26.37
N ILE A 237 -21.66 -10.71 -26.96
CA ILE A 237 -21.28 -9.92 -28.13
C ILE A 237 -21.88 -10.62 -29.34
N GLU A 238 -22.86 -10.00 -30.00
CA GLU A 238 -23.33 -10.46 -31.31
C GLU A 238 -22.21 -10.27 -32.35
N LEU A 239 -21.50 -11.36 -32.67
CA LEU A 239 -20.38 -11.37 -33.63
C LEU A 239 -20.80 -11.24 -35.10
N ARG A 240 -22.08 -10.91 -35.40
CA ARG A 240 -22.71 -10.90 -36.75
C ARG A 240 -21.70 -10.67 -37.88
N GLU A 241 -21.22 -11.74 -38.49
CA GLU A 241 -20.27 -11.76 -39.63
C GLU A 241 -19.00 -10.89 -39.50
N ARG A 242 -18.75 -10.28 -38.32
CA ARG A 242 -17.62 -9.39 -38.08
C ARG A 242 -16.39 -10.25 -37.92
N ARG A 243 -15.52 -10.24 -38.93
CA ARG A 243 -14.14 -10.72 -38.79
C ARG A 243 -13.30 -9.56 -38.28
N PRO A 244 -12.84 -9.60 -37.02
CA PRO A 244 -11.96 -8.56 -36.50
C PRO A 244 -10.72 -8.51 -37.39
N THR A 245 -10.51 -7.39 -38.08
CA THR A 245 -9.32 -7.14 -38.91
C THR A 245 -8.22 -6.46 -38.13
N ASP A 246 -8.45 -6.18 -36.84
CA ASP A 246 -7.50 -5.52 -35.98
C ASP A 246 -6.27 -6.42 -35.71
N PRO A 247 -5.09 -5.83 -35.43
CA PRO A 247 -3.84 -6.58 -35.31
C PRO A 247 -3.88 -7.71 -34.28
N PHE A 248 -4.68 -7.59 -33.22
CA PHE A 248 -4.78 -8.63 -32.19
C PHE A 248 -5.54 -9.87 -32.66
N GLY A 249 -6.43 -9.74 -33.64
CA GLY A 249 -7.13 -10.87 -34.26
C GLY A 249 -6.25 -11.70 -35.19
N GLN A 250 -5.07 -11.17 -35.56
CA GLN A 250 -4.08 -11.85 -36.40
C GLN A 250 -3.03 -12.61 -35.57
N LEU A 251 -2.98 -12.36 -34.26
CA LEU A 251 -2.07 -13.04 -33.34
C LEU A 251 -2.69 -14.35 -32.85
N PRO A 252 -1.87 -15.36 -32.48
CA PRO A 252 -2.35 -16.47 -31.68
C PRO A 252 -3.02 -15.95 -30.40
N LEU A 253 -4.12 -16.60 -29.99
CA LEU A 253 -4.95 -16.16 -28.86
C LEU A 253 -4.10 -15.97 -27.59
N GLU A 254 -3.16 -16.87 -27.35
CA GLU A 254 -2.29 -16.88 -26.19
C GLU A 254 -1.41 -15.62 -26.14
N ILE A 255 -0.91 -15.18 -27.30
CA ILE A 255 -0.08 -13.98 -27.41
C ILE A 255 -0.94 -12.73 -27.18
N ALA A 256 -2.13 -12.67 -27.78
CA ALA A 256 -3.06 -11.56 -27.55
C ALA A 256 -3.49 -11.47 -26.07
N GLN A 257 -3.78 -12.60 -25.43
CA GLN A 257 -4.05 -12.68 -24.00
C GLN A 257 -2.87 -12.20 -23.16
N GLN A 258 -1.64 -12.62 -23.49
CA GLN A 258 -0.43 -12.16 -22.80
C GLN A 258 -0.27 -10.65 -22.91
N ILE A 259 -0.44 -10.07 -24.10
CA ILE A 259 -0.37 -8.61 -24.27
C ILE A 259 -1.41 -7.94 -23.36
N CYS A 260 -2.64 -8.46 -23.31
CA CYS A 260 -3.68 -7.93 -22.43
C CYS A 260 -3.30 -8.01 -20.94
N MET A 261 -2.64 -9.08 -20.50
CA MET A 261 -2.18 -9.26 -19.11
C MET A 261 -1.10 -8.25 -18.70
N PHE A 262 -0.35 -7.68 -19.65
CA PHE A 262 0.68 -6.67 -19.37
C PHE A 262 0.16 -5.23 -19.33
N LEU A 263 -1.14 -5.02 -19.62
CA LEU A 263 -1.74 -3.69 -19.60
C LEU A 263 -2.32 -3.37 -18.22
N PRO A 264 -2.15 -2.13 -17.72
CA PRO A 264 -2.92 -1.64 -16.59
C PRO A 264 -4.43 -1.73 -16.88
N GLY A 265 -5.25 -1.94 -15.85
CA GLY A 265 -6.70 -2.11 -15.98
C GLY A 265 -7.42 -1.07 -16.84
N ASP A 266 -7.08 0.22 -16.68
CA ASP A 266 -7.70 1.30 -17.46
C ASP A 266 -7.30 1.25 -18.94
N SER A 267 -6.04 0.92 -19.22
CA SER A 267 -5.54 0.72 -20.59
C SER A 267 -6.18 -0.51 -21.23
N LEU A 268 -6.34 -1.61 -20.49
CA LEU A 268 -7.04 -2.80 -20.95
C LEU A 268 -8.51 -2.50 -21.27
N LYS A 269 -9.18 -1.72 -20.41
CA LYS A 269 -10.56 -1.27 -20.64
C LYS A 269 -10.68 -0.42 -21.90
N ALA A 270 -9.77 0.55 -22.09
CA ALA A 270 -9.74 1.38 -23.29
C ALA A 270 -9.46 0.55 -24.55
N LEU A 271 -8.52 -0.40 -24.47
CA LEU A 271 -8.20 -1.29 -25.59
C LEU A 271 -9.36 -2.22 -25.96
N ALA A 272 -10.07 -2.76 -24.96
CA ALA A 272 -11.26 -3.58 -25.17
C ALA A 272 -12.42 -2.80 -25.81
N GLN A 273 -12.45 -1.46 -25.67
CA GLN A 273 -13.41 -0.61 -26.39
C GLN A 273 -12.97 -0.34 -27.84
N ALA A 274 -11.66 -0.35 -28.12
CA ALA A 274 -11.08 -0.03 -29.42
C ALA A 274 -10.88 -1.25 -30.34
N SER A 275 -10.71 -2.45 -29.79
CA SER A 275 -10.48 -3.70 -30.54
C SER A 275 -11.55 -4.75 -30.20
N LEU A 276 -12.23 -5.26 -31.23
CA LEU A 276 -13.20 -6.35 -31.09
C LEU A 276 -12.51 -7.65 -30.65
N SER A 277 -11.31 -7.95 -31.14
CA SER A 277 -10.52 -9.10 -30.70
C SER A 277 -10.23 -9.06 -29.20
N VAL A 278 -9.81 -7.91 -28.68
CA VAL A 278 -9.57 -7.72 -27.25
C VAL A 278 -10.88 -7.72 -26.46
N GLN A 279 -11.95 -7.16 -27.03
CA GLN A 279 -13.27 -7.24 -26.43
C GLN A 279 -13.70 -8.69 -26.20
N ILE A 280 -13.48 -9.58 -27.18
CA ILE A 280 -13.77 -11.03 -27.08
C ILE A 280 -12.91 -11.68 -25.99
N ILE A 281 -11.59 -11.42 -25.97
CA ILE A 281 -10.69 -11.94 -24.92
C ILE A 281 -11.19 -11.55 -23.53
N THR A 282 -11.60 -10.29 -23.34
CA THR A 282 -12.09 -9.78 -22.06
C THR A 282 -13.55 -10.15 -21.76
N GLN A 283 -14.18 -11.04 -22.53
CA GLN A 283 -15.43 -11.70 -22.14
C GLN A 283 -15.18 -12.98 -21.33
N ASP A 284 -14.01 -13.59 -21.48
CA ASP A 284 -13.69 -14.82 -20.76
C ASP A 284 -13.51 -14.53 -19.26
N ASN A 285 -14.30 -15.22 -18.44
CA ASN A 285 -14.25 -15.11 -16.99
C ASN A 285 -12.93 -15.65 -16.42
N SER A 286 -12.33 -16.64 -17.09
CA SER A 286 -11.05 -17.23 -16.69
C SER A 286 -9.89 -16.25 -16.87
N PHE A 287 -9.94 -15.44 -17.93
CA PHE A 287 -9.02 -14.33 -18.16
C PHE A 287 -9.06 -13.34 -16.99
N TRP A 288 -10.24 -12.86 -16.59
CA TRP A 288 -10.35 -11.88 -15.50
C TRP A 288 -9.90 -12.44 -14.15
N LYS A 289 -10.15 -13.71 -13.87
CA LYS A 289 -9.63 -14.36 -12.66
C LYS A 289 -8.10 -14.33 -12.64
N ARG A 290 -7.46 -14.72 -13.75
CA ARG A 290 -6.00 -14.68 -13.89
C ARG A 290 -5.47 -13.26 -13.84
N PHE A 291 -6.14 -12.33 -14.49
CA PHE A 291 -5.80 -10.91 -14.50
C PHE A 291 -5.85 -10.31 -13.10
N MET A 292 -6.87 -10.63 -12.29
CA MET A 292 -6.93 -10.22 -10.88
C MET A 292 -5.75 -10.73 -10.05
N GLN A 293 -5.37 -12.01 -10.20
CA GLN A 293 -4.22 -12.57 -9.48
C GLN A 293 -2.91 -11.84 -9.82
N TRP A 294 -2.82 -11.33 -11.04
CA TRP A 294 -1.65 -10.64 -11.57
C TRP A 294 -1.64 -9.15 -11.27
N ASP A 295 -2.74 -8.45 -11.55
CA ASP A 295 -2.88 -7.00 -11.46
C ASP A 295 -3.21 -6.55 -10.04
N MET A 296 -3.69 -7.42 -9.15
CA MET A 296 -4.02 -7.10 -7.75
C MET A 296 -3.26 -7.95 -6.71
N PRO A 297 -1.92 -8.05 -6.76
CA PRO A 297 -1.15 -8.92 -5.86
C PRO A 297 -1.23 -8.51 -4.38
N TRP A 298 -1.61 -7.26 -4.09
CA TRP A 298 -1.90 -6.78 -2.73
C TRP A 298 -3.18 -7.38 -2.14
N LEU A 299 -4.05 -7.98 -2.95
CA LEU A 299 -5.26 -8.66 -2.48
C LEU A 299 -4.97 -10.16 -2.32
N TRP A 300 -4.04 -10.49 -1.40
CA TRP A 300 -3.54 -11.86 -1.24
C TRP A 300 -4.61 -12.86 -0.81
N GLU A 301 -5.71 -12.42 -0.19
CA GLU A 301 -6.88 -13.25 0.12
C GLU A 301 -7.51 -13.83 -1.15
N PHE A 302 -7.34 -13.17 -2.29
CA PHE A 302 -7.81 -13.68 -3.58
C PHE A 302 -7.02 -14.90 -4.06
N GLN A 303 -5.76 -15.04 -3.63
CA GLN A 303 -4.93 -16.18 -4.03
C GLN A 303 -5.39 -17.50 -3.39
N THR A 304 -6.02 -17.42 -2.21
CA THR A 304 -6.57 -18.58 -1.49
C THR A 304 -8.04 -18.81 -1.80
N LEU A 305 -8.69 -17.92 -2.56
CA LEU A 305 -10.10 -17.99 -2.89
C LEU A 305 -10.41 -19.23 -3.76
N GLN A 306 -11.26 -20.11 -3.23
CA GLN A 306 -11.76 -21.26 -3.99
C GLN A 306 -12.55 -20.81 -5.22
N ASN A 307 -12.52 -21.62 -6.28
CA ASN A 307 -13.16 -21.24 -7.52
C ASN A 307 -14.69 -21.24 -7.38
N GLN A 308 -15.29 -20.04 -7.39
CA GLN A 308 -16.73 -19.86 -7.33
C GLN A 308 -17.30 -19.68 -8.75
N LYS A 309 -18.00 -20.71 -9.27
CA LYS A 309 -18.50 -20.74 -10.66
C LYS A 309 -19.50 -19.62 -10.98
N ALA A 310 -20.23 -19.11 -9.99
CA ALA A 310 -21.27 -18.11 -10.16
C ALA A 310 -20.75 -16.66 -10.24
N VAL A 311 -19.46 -16.44 -9.97
CA VAL A 311 -18.87 -15.10 -9.89
C VAL A 311 -18.40 -14.62 -11.26
N ASN A 312 -18.85 -13.43 -11.66
CA ASN A 312 -18.31 -12.65 -12.76
C ASN A 312 -17.09 -11.86 -12.28
N TYR A 313 -15.90 -12.38 -12.58
CA TYR A 313 -14.62 -11.79 -12.17
C TYR A 313 -14.34 -10.45 -12.88
N LYS A 314 -14.94 -10.16 -14.04
CA LYS A 314 -14.85 -8.84 -14.68
C LYS A 314 -15.52 -7.78 -13.82
N SER A 315 -16.77 -8.04 -13.41
CA SER A 315 -17.54 -7.13 -12.56
C SER A 315 -16.87 -6.96 -11.20
N LEU A 316 -16.37 -8.05 -10.63
CA LEU A 316 -15.62 -8.02 -9.37
C LEU A 316 -14.33 -7.20 -9.49
N TYR A 317 -13.53 -7.42 -10.54
CA TYR A 317 -12.31 -6.65 -10.81
C TYR A 317 -12.60 -5.15 -10.89
N LEU A 318 -13.58 -4.74 -11.72
CA LEU A 318 -13.89 -3.33 -11.91
C LEU A 318 -14.37 -2.66 -10.61
N TRP A 319 -15.18 -3.36 -9.83
CA TRP A 319 -15.64 -2.88 -8.54
C TRP A 319 -14.51 -2.78 -7.52
N LEU A 320 -13.70 -3.83 -7.35
CA LEU A 320 -12.55 -3.84 -6.45
C LEU A 320 -11.52 -2.79 -6.83
N ASN A 321 -11.20 -2.65 -8.12
CA ASN A 321 -10.26 -1.63 -8.59
C ASN A 321 -10.75 -0.24 -8.19
N LYS A 322 -12.04 0.06 -8.43
CA LYS A 322 -12.63 1.35 -8.05
C LYS A 322 -12.62 1.58 -6.54
N MET A 323 -13.02 0.59 -5.75
CA MET A 323 -13.19 0.76 -4.31
C MET A 323 -11.86 0.76 -3.54
N SER A 324 -10.86 0.02 -4.01
CA SER A 324 -9.53 -0.07 -3.38
C SER A 324 -8.51 0.93 -3.93
N THR A 325 -8.84 1.73 -4.95
CA THR A 325 -7.94 2.79 -5.43
C THR A 325 -7.82 3.87 -4.35
N PRO A 326 -6.60 4.17 -3.84
CA PRO A 326 -6.37 5.25 -2.89
C PRO A 326 -6.89 6.57 -3.47
N ARG A 327 -7.81 7.22 -2.77
CA ARG A 327 -8.36 8.50 -3.19
C ARG A 327 -8.66 9.35 -1.97
N TYR A 328 -8.40 10.63 -2.11
CA TYR A 328 -8.81 11.62 -1.14
C TYR A 328 -10.34 11.64 -1.01
N GLY A 329 -10.83 11.75 0.22
CA GLY A 329 -12.26 11.72 0.55
C GLY A 329 -12.87 10.31 0.51
N MET A 330 -12.07 9.25 0.64
CA MET A 330 -12.57 7.89 0.76
C MET A 330 -13.29 7.67 2.10
N ASP A 331 -14.51 7.15 2.04
CA ASP A 331 -15.41 6.91 3.17
C ASP A 331 -15.91 5.45 3.27
N ASP A 332 -15.42 4.56 2.40
CA ASP A 332 -15.77 3.13 2.39
C ASP A 332 -14.99 2.38 3.48
N LEU A 333 -15.60 2.25 4.66
CA LEU A 333 -15.02 1.59 5.83
C LEU A 333 -14.47 0.19 5.55
N ASN A 334 -15.09 -0.54 4.62
CA ASN A 334 -14.77 -1.95 4.39
C ASN A 334 -13.45 -2.11 3.63
N LEU A 335 -13.09 -1.13 2.79
CA LEU A 335 -11.96 -1.22 1.87
C LEU A 335 -10.89 -0.14 2.06
N MET A 336 -11.05 0.79 3.00
CA MET A 336 -10.00 1.77 3.32
C MET A 336 -8.67 1.11 3.73
N GLY A 337 -8.71 0.03 4.51
CA GLY A 337 -7.50 -0.74 4.86
C GLY A 337 -6.84 -1.36 3.62
N VAL A 338 -7.63 -1.89 2.68
CA VAL A 338 -7.15 -2.43 1.41
C VAL A 338 -6.59 -1.34 0.50
N ALA A 339 -7.20 -0.14 0.50
CA ALA A 339 -6.67 1.00 -0.22
C ALA A 339 -5.31 1.42 0.36
N ASN A 340 -5.16 1.46 1.69
CA ASN A 340 -3.87 1.71 2.31
C ASN A 340 -2.84 0.64 1.93
N ARG A 341 -3.25 -0.63 1.94
CA ARG A 341 -2.41 -1.75 1.55
C ARG A 341 -1.93 -1.62 0.11
N ARG A 342 -2.83 -1.31 -0.84
CA ARG A 342 -2.49 -1.08 -2.25
C ARG A 342 -1.48 0.05 -2.41
N ARG A 343 -1.66 1.15 -1.67
CA ARG A 343 -0.71 2.27 -1.64
C ARG A 343 0.66 1.82 -1.13
N VAL A 344 0.72 1.18 0.03
CA VAL A 344 1.97 0.69 0.63
C VAL A 344 2.67 -0.34 -0.28
N TRP A 345 1.91 -1.21 -0.92
CA TRP A 345 2.42 -2.17 -1.91
C TRP A 345 3.20 -1.47 -3.03
N SER A 346 2.63 -0.41 -3.61
CA SER A 346 3.31 0.39 -4.65
C SER A 346 4.60 1.06 -4.16
N VAL A 347 4.67 1.44 -2.88
CA VAL A 347 5.93 1.93 -2.27
C VAL A 347 6.95 0.80 -2.14
N CYS A 348 6.51 -0.38 -1.70
CA CYS A 348 7.37 -1.56 -1.60
C CYS A 348 7.92 -2.00 -2.97
N GLU A 349 7.17 -1.86 -4.06
CA GLU A 349 7.64 -2.16 -5.42
C GLU A 349 8.81 -1.26 -5.86
N GLN A 350 8.81 0.02 -5.43
CA GLN A 350 9.94 0.94 -5.66
C GLN A 350 11.22 0.43 -4.96
N LEU A 351 11.09 -0.14 -3.76
CA LEU A 351 12.20 -0.76 -3.02
C LEU A 351 12.62 -2.08 -3.65
N ALA A 352 11.67 -2.92 -4.06
CA ALA A 352 11.90 -4.23 -4.63
C ALA A 352 12.77 -4.17 -5.90
N SER A 353 12.53 -3.18 -6.78
CA SER A 353 13.35 -2.97 -7.97
C SER A 353 14.84 -2.77 -7.63
N ARG A 354 15.15 -2.07 -6.54
CA ARG A 354 16.53 -1.81 -6.09
C ARG A 354 17.11 -3.00 -5.33
N TYR A 355 16.29 -3.65 -4.51
CA TYR A 355 16.67 -4.85 -3.78
C TYR A 355 17.06 -6.00 -4.71
N ASN A 356 16.24 -6.29 -5.73
CA ASN A 356 16.50 -7.35 -6.71
C ASN A 356 17.81 -7.11 -7.47
N LYS A 357 18.12 -5.84 -7.81
CA LYS A 357 19.42 -5.47 -8.40
C LYS A 357 20.59 -5.72 -7.45
N ALA A 358 20.42 -5.42 -6.16
CA ALA A 358 21.48 -5.59 -5.15
C ALA A 358 21.74 -7.07 -4.80
N THR A 359 20.71 -7.92 -4.81
CA THR A 359 20.83 -9.35 -4.49
C THR A 359 21.16 -10.23 -5.70
N GLY A 360 21.18 -9.65 -6.91
CA GLY A 360 21.29 -10.43 -8.15
C GLY A 360 20.10 -11.37 -8.36
N GLN A 361 19.00 -11.19 -7.61
CA GLN A 361 17.77 -11.91 -7.84
C GLN A 361 17.15 -11.38 -9.12
N ALA A 362 16.83 -12.28 -10.05
CA ALA A 362 15.83 -11.96 -11.06
C ALA A 362 14.57 -11.47 -10.34
N PRO A 363 13.84 -10.46 -10.85
CA PRO A 363 12.56 -10.06 -10.28
C PRO A 363 11.75 -11.31 -10.00
N THR A 364 11.24 -11.45 -8.77
CA THR A 364 10.48 -12.61 -8.27
C THR A 364 9.61 -13.10 -9.42
N GLU A 365 9.95 -14.29 -9.95
CA GLU A 365 9.55 -14.78 -11.26
C GLU A 365 8.10 -14.43 -11.58
N ALA A 366 7.92 -13.29 -12.27
CA ALA A 366 6.72 -13.01 -13.01
C ALA A 366 6.63 -14.14 -14.03
N MET A 367 5.74 -15.11 -13.77
CA MET A 367 5.48 -16.33 -14.56
C MET A 367 6.12 -17.63 -14.02
N LYS A 368 5.50 -18.23 -12.99
CA LYS A 368 5.30 -19.69 -13.03
C LYS A 368 4.09 -19.98 -13.91
N TRP A 369 4.29 -20.14 -15.22
CA TRP A 369 3.25 -20.76 -16.06
C TRP A 369 3.34 -22.27 -15.96
N GLY A 370 2.19 -22.91 -15.79
CA GLY A 370 1.96 -24.29 -16.25
C GLY A 370 2.52 -25.38 -15.33
N ARG A 371 1.68 -25.79 -14.38
CA ARG A 371 1.39 -27.22 -14.10
C ARG A 371 0.16 -27.29 -13.19
N ASP A 372 -1.01 -27.11 -13.81
CA ASP A 372 -2.06 -28.13 -13.98
C ASP A 372 -3.42 -27.47 -14.31
#